data_AF-A0A2V3UWF3-F1
#
_entry.id   AF-A0A2V3UWF3-F1
#
_cell.length_a   1.000
_cell.length_b   1.000
_cell.length_c   1.000
_cell.angle_alpha   90.00
_cell.angle_beta   90.00
_cell.angle_gamma   90.00
#
_symmetry.space_group_name_H-M   'P 1'
#
loop_
_entity.id
_entity.type
_entity.pdbx_description
1 polymer ?
#
loop_
_entity_poly.entity_id
_entity_poly.type
_entity_poly.pdbx_seq_one_letter_code
_entity_poly.pdbx_strand_id
1 'polypeptide(L)'
;MHSFKRAVGRPMALWLGVLIVTLPLGQQAMAQDIVYQPINPSFGGNPFNSNHLLGIANAQNDFTNPASSSSSSQADIFARQLQSRLLSALSSQIVTAIFGDNPQESGTISFGGQTVNFIRSLTEVTITIVNDDTGEETVIVVPTFVDVD
;
A
#
# COMPACT_ATOMS: atom_id res chain seq x y z
N MET A 1 -47.32 98.22 11.23
CA MET A 1 -46.52 97.21 10.50
C MET A 1 -45.47 96.63 11.44
N HIS A 2 -45.48 95.29 11.56
CA HIS A 2 -44.36 94.40 11.93
C HIS A 2 -43.66 94.51 13.31
N SER A 3 -44.14 93.70 14.26
CA SER A 3 -43.47 92.57 14.96
C SER A 3 -41.97 92.63 15.31
N PHE A 4 -41.60 92.27 16.56
CA PHE A 4 -40.81 91.06 16.95
C PHE A 4 -40.41 91.14 18.46
N LYS A 5 -40.94 90.25 19.31
CA LYS A 5 -40.33 89.05 19.95
C LYS A 5 -39.52 89.26 21.25
N ARG A 6 -39.96 88.55 22.30
CA ARG A 6 -39.32 88.32 23.62
C ARG A 6 -38.23 87.23 23.55
N ALA A 7 -37.19 87.32 24.40
CA ALA A 7 -36.62 86.20 25.19
C ALA A 7 -35.37 86.61 26.02
N VAL A 8 -35.04 85.76 27.01
CA VAL A 8 -33.79 85.61 27.82
C VAL A 8 -33.76 86.37 29.16
N GLY A 9 -33.49 85.80 30.37
CA GLY A 9 -33.27 84.43 30.84
C GLY A 9 -32.68 84.37 32.29
N ARG A 10 -33.16 83.39 33.10
CA ARG A 10 -32.56 82.69 34.30
C ARG A 10 -32.48 83.41 35.67
N PRO A 11 -32.64 82.68 36.81
CA PRO A 11 -31.54 81.96 37.50
C PRO A 11 -31.91 80.54 38.05
N MET A 12 -31.11 79.49 37.81
CA MET A 12 -29.96 78.98 38.62
C MET A 12 -30.40 78.09 39.81
N ALA A 13 -30.48 76.77 39.58
CA ALA A 13 -30.71 75.76 40.60
C ALA A 13 -29.37 75.16 41.07
N LEU A 14 -29.11 75.24 42.37
CA LEU A 14 -27.98 74.66 43.11
C LEU A 14 -28.26 73.17 43.36
N TRP A 15 -27.33 72.29 42.99
CA TRP A 15 -27.28 70.89 43.47
C TRP A 15 -25.88 70.62 44.04
N LEU A 16 -25.82 70.39 45.35
CA LEU A 16 -24.63 69.99 46.11
C LEU A 16 -24.45 68.47 45.99
N GLY A 17 -23.32 68.03 45.46
CA GLY A 17 -22.99 66.61 45.26
C GLY A 17 -22.45 65.93 46.53
N VAL A 18 -23.00 64.76 46.85
CA VAL A 18 -22.55 63.83 47.89
C VAL A 18 -21.49 62.89 47.29
N LEU A 19 -20.34 62.76 47.96
CA LEU A 19 -19.22 61.90 47.54
C LEU A 19 -19.32 60.54 48.25
N ILE A 20 -19.67 59.47 47.51
CA ILE A 20 -19.70 58.09 47.99
C ILE A 20 -18.31 57.49 47.79
N VAL A 21 -17.63 57.10 48.87
CA VAL A 21 -16.37 56.33 48.83
C VAL A 21 -16.74 54.84 48.79
N THR A 22 -16.49 54.19 47.65
CA THR A 22 -16.62 52.74 47.49
C THR A 22 -15.26 52.06 47.71
N LEU A 23 -15.15 51.18 48.72
CA LEU A 23 -13.98 50.31 48.89
C LEU A 23 -14.12 49.07 47.98
N PRO A 24 -13.17 48.77 47.08
CA PRO A 24 -13.17 47.52 46.35
C PRO A 24 -12.60 46.39 47.23
N LEU A 25 -13.43 45.38 47.51
CA LEU A 25 -12.99 44.08 48.04
C LEU A 25 -12.36 43.30 46.89
N GLY A 26 -11.02 43.30 46.80
CA GLY A 26 -10.30 42.55 45.79
C GLY A 26 -10.44 41.04 46.00
N GLN A 27 -11.14 40.35 45.11
CA GLN A 27 -11.07 38.88 45.01
C GLN A 27 -9.75 38.48 44.35
N GLN A 28 -9.00 37.60 45.00
CA GLN A 28 -7.78 37.06 44.40
C GLN A 28 -8.14 36.13 43.24
N ALA A 29 -7.68 36.49 42.04
CA ALA A 29 -7.81 35.66 40.87
C ALA A 29 -6.83 34.49 40.97
N MET A 30 -7.35 33.27 41.12
CA MET A 30 -6.57 32.04 41.04
C MET A 30 -6.31 31.73 39.57
N ALA A 31 -5.09 31.94 39.11
CA ALA A 31 -4.63 31.49 37.80
C ALA A 31 -3.77 30.23 37.98
N GLN A 32 -3.90 29.29 37.05
CA GLN A 32 -3.10 28.07 37.00
C GLN A 32 -2.31 28.03 35.69
N ASP A 33 -1.15 27.40 35.72
CA ASP A 33 -0.30 27.28 34.53
C ASP A 33 -0.98 26.44 33.46
N ILE A 34 -0.89 26.92 32.22
CA ILE A 34 -1.29 26.16 31.04
C ILE A 34 -0.07 25.36 30.57
N VAL A 35 -0.08 24.06 30.83
CA VAL A 35 0.92 23.14 30.31
C VAL A 35 0.41 22.53 29.01
N TYR A 36 1.13 22.75 27.92
CA TYR A 36 0.85 22.09 26.65
C TYR A 36 1.45 20.68 26.64
N GLN A 37 0.63 19.69 26.31
CA GLN A 37 1.10 18.35 26.02
C GLN A 37 0.62 17.92 24.62
N PRO A 38 1.54 17.52 23.73
CA PRO A 38 1.17 16.99 22.41
C PRO A 38 0.29 15.75 22.52
N ILE A 39 -0.66 15.60 21.59
CA ILE A 39 -1.54 14.41 21.54
C ILE A 39 -0.79 13.22 20.92
N ASN A 40 0.07 13.50 19.94
CA ASN A 40 0.84 12.48 19.24
C ASN A 40 2.04 12.03 20.10
N PRO A 41 2.16 10.72 20.40
CA PRO A 41 3.26 10.15 21.16
C PRO A 41 4.65 10.55 20.66
N SER A 42 4.80 10.73 19.34
CA SER A 42 6.07 11.05 18.68
C SER A 42 6.66 12.39 19.12
N PHE A 43 5.84 13.27 19.71
CA PHE A 43 6.27 14.58 20.22
C PHE A 43 6.27 14.65 21.76
N GLY A 44 6.23 13.52 22.46
CA GLY A 44 6.17 13.47 23.93
C GLY A 44 4.75 13.45 24.51
N GLY A 45 3.77 13.10 23.68
CA GLY A 45 2.38 12.87 24.09
C GLY A 45 2.15 11.53 24.78
N ASN A 46 0.89 11.27 25.13
CA ASN A 46 0.52 10.01 25.78
C ASN A 46 0.72 8.81 24.82
N PRO A 47 1.56 7.81 25.15
CA PRO A 47 1.85 6.65 24.29
C PRO A 47 0.61 5.78 23.99
N PHE A 48 -0.42 5.81 24.83
CA PHE A 48 -1.67 5.07 24.61
C PHE A 48 -2.47 5.59 23.39
N ASN A 49 -2.17 6.79 22.88
CA ASN A 49 -2.82 7.35 21.70
C ASN A 49 -2.35 6.72 20.37
N SER A 50 -1.27 5.93 20.38
CA SER A 50 -0.64 5.40 19.16
C SER A 50 -1.61 4.63 18.27
N ASN A 51 -2.31 3.64 18.83
CA ASN A 51 -3.20 2.76 18.06
C ASN A 51 -4.42 3.52 17.50
N HIS A 52 -4.94 4.49 18.26
CA HIS A 52 -6.07 5.30 17.82
C HIS A 52 -5.69 6.21 16.65
N LEU A 53 -4.55 6.91 16.76
CA LEU A 53 -4.04 7.79 15.70
C LEU A 53 -3.68 7.01 14.43
N LEU A 54 -3.09 5.80 14.57
CA LEU A 54 -2.83 4.91 13.45
C LEU A 54 -4.11 4.39 12.80
N GLY A 55 -5.14 4.05 13.60
CA GLY A 55 -6.44 3.63 13.08
C GLY A 55 -7.12 4.74 12.26
N ILE A 56 -7.09 5.97 12.77
CA ILE A 56 -7.62 7.15 12.06
C ILE A 56 -6.84 7.43 10.77
N ALA A 57 -5.51 7.28 10.79
CA ALA A 57 -4.66 7.47 9.61
C ALA A 57 -4.93 6.42 8.54
N ASN A 58 -5.07 5.14 8.90
CA ASN A 58 -5.39 4.07 7.96
C ASN A 58 -6.81 4.24 7.37
N ALA A 59 -7.79 4.68 8.17
CA ALA A 59 -9.15 4.91 7.70
C ALA A 59 -9.27 6.07 6.69
N GLN A 60 -8.32 7.00 6.69
CA GLN A 60 -8.22 8.11 5.73
C GLN A 60 -7.18 7.85 4.63
N ASN A 61 -6.55 6.68 4.61
CA ASN A 61 -5.51 6.37 3.64
C ASN A 61 -6.15 5.95 2.31
N ASP A 62 -6.18 6.88 1.35
CA ASP A 62 -6.67 6.63 -0.02
C ASP A 62 -5.57 6.09 -0.96
N PHE A 63 -4.36 5.83 -0.45
CA PHE A 63 -3.24 5.30 -1.24
C PHE A 63 -3.32 3.78 -1.29
N THR A 64 -3.78 3.26 -2.43
CA THR A 64 -3.66 1.83 -2.74
C THR A 64 -2.37 1.55 -3.52
N ASN A 65 -1.83 0.35 -3.38
CA ASN A 65 -0.70 -0.10 -4.20
C ASN A 65 -1.15 -0.15 -5.67
N PRO A 66 -0.52 0.58 -6.61
CA PRO A 66 -0.89 0.54 -8.02
C PRO A 66 -0.71 -0.84 -8.66
N ALA A 67 0.07 -1.75 -8.06
CA ALA A 67 0.15 -3.15 -8.49
C ALA A 67 -1.03 -4.02 -8.01
N SER A 68 -1.84 -3.54 -7.05
CA SER A 68 -3.01 -4.27 -6.53
C SER A 68 -4.26 -4.11 -7.40
N SER A 69 -4.27 -3.11 -8.29
CA SER A 69 -5.37 -2.81 -9.20
C SER A 69 -5.21 -3.39 -10.61
N SER A 70 -4.33 -4.39 -10.80
CA SER A 70 -4.34 -5.19 -12.02
C SER A 70 -5.54 -6.13 -12.02
N SER A 71 -6.74 -5.60 -12.24
CA SER A 71 -7.88 -6.40 -12.68
C SER A 71 -7.51 -7.00 -14.02
N SER A 72 -6.93 -8.19 -14.00
CA SER A 72 -6.62 -8.92 -15.23
C SER A 72 -7.90 -9.02 -16.05
N SER A 73 -7.87 -8.58 -17.31
CA SER A 73 -9.05 -8.71 -18.15
C SER A 73 -9.42 -10.20 -18.26
N GLN A 74 -10.70 -10.48 -18.55
CA GLN A 74 -11.14 -11.86 -18.82
C GLN A 74 -10.30 -12.51 -19.94
N ALA A 75 -9.81 -11.71 -20.89
CA ALA A 75 -8.90 -12.16 -21.94
C ALA A 75 -7.51 -12.55 -21.40
N ASP A 76 -6.95 -11.77 -20.46
CA ASP A 76 -5.68 -12.12 -19.80
C ASP A 76 -5.79 -13.42 -18.99
N ILE A 77 -6.92 -13.60 -18.29
CA ILE A 77 -7.19 -14.82 -17.53
C ILE A 77 -7.27 -16.03 -18.47
N PHE A 78 -7.99 -15.89 -19.59
CA PHE A 78 -8.09 -16.93 -20.61
C PHE A 78 -6.73 -17.25 -21.23
N ALA A 79 -5.95 -16.23 -21.62
CA ALA A 79 -4.63 -16.40 -22.21
C ALA A 79 -3.68 -17.17 -21.27
N ARG A 80 -3.66 -16.82 -19.97
CA ARG A 80 -2.89 -17.55 -18.96
C ARG A 80 -3.38 -19.00 -18.80
N GLN A 81 -4.70 -19.22 -18.78
CA GLN A 81 -5.24 -20.58 -18.66
C GLN A 81 -4.88 -21.45 -19.87
N LEU A 82 -4.94 -20.88 -21.08
CA LEU A 82 -4.53 -21.56 -22.31
C LEU A 82 -3.03 -21.87 -22.28
N GLN A 83 -2.20 -20.89 -21.93
CA GLN A 83 -0.75 -21.05 -21.81
C GLN A 83 -0.39 -22.18 -20.84
N SER A 84 -0.99 -22.21 -19.65
CA SER A 84 -0.74 -23.27 -18.67
C SER A 84 -1.15 -24.65 -19.20
N ARG A 85 -2.27 -24.76 -19.92
CA ARG A 85 -2.71 -26.03 -20.52
C ARG A 85 -1.77 -26.50 -21.62
N LEU A 86 -1.33 -25.60 -22.49
CA LEU A 86 -0.37 -25.90 -23.55
C LEU A 86 0.97 -26.34 -22.95
N LEU A 87 1.47 -25.62 -21.94
CA LEU A 87 2.70 -25.98 -21.25
C LEU A 87 2.59 -27.37 -20.61
N SER A 88 1.50 -27.66 -19.90
CA SER A 88 1.29 -28.99 -19.31
C SER A 88 1.22 -30.11 -20.34
N ALA A 89 0.53 -29.88 -21.47
CA ALA A 89 0.44 -30.87 -22.55
C ALA A 89 1.82 -31.14 -23.18
N LEU A 90 2.60 -30.09 -23.44
CA LEU A 90 3.96 -30.20 -23.97
C LEU A 90 4.90 -30.90 -22.99
N SER A 91 4.87 -30.52 -21.70
CA SER A 91 5.66 -31.20 -20.67
C SER A 91 5.36 -32.69 -20.61
N SER A 92 4.08 -33.07 -20.69
CA SER A 92 3.67 -34.48 -20.73
C SER A 92 4.21 -35.21 -21.96
N GLN A 93 4.20 -34.57 -23.14
CA GLN A 93 4.76 -35.14 -24.37
C GLN A 93 6.27 -35.33 -24.27
N ILE A 94 7.00 -34.35 -23.71
CA ILE A 94 8.46 -34.45 -23.50
C ILE A 94 8.76 -35.60 -22.53
N VAL A 95 8.05 -35.68 -21.41
CA VAL A 95 8.22 -36.77 -20.44
C VAL A 95 7.95 -38.13 -21.09
N THR A 96 6.88 -38.24 -21.88
CA THR A 96 6.55 -39.49 -22.59
C THR A 96 7.60 -39.84 -23.65
N ALA A 97 8.14 -38.87 -24.38
CA ALA A 97 9.20 -39.10 -25.36
C ALA A 97 10.51 -39.58 -24.70
N ILE A 98 10.79 -39.12 -23.48
CA ILE A 98 12.01 -39.46 -22.75
C ILE A 98 11.86 -40.78 -21.96
N PHE A 99 10.71 -41.01 -21.33
CA PHE A 99 10.50 -42.05 -20.32
C PHE A 99 9.32 -43.00 -20.61
N GLY A 100 8.57 -42.79 -21.70
CA GLY A 100 7.44 -43.66 -22.07
C GLY A 100 7.87 -45.00 -22.65
N ASP A 101 6.90 -45.76 -23.16
CA ASP A 101 7.07 -47.15 -23.58
C ASP A 101 8.03 -47.34 -24.77
N ASN A 102 8.23 -46.29 -25.59
CA ASN A 102 9.21 -46.27 -26.69
C ASN A 102 10.09 -45.01 -26.59
N PRO A 103 11.01 -44.98 -25.61
CA PRO A 103 11.78 -43.78 -25.33
C PRO A 103 12.76 -43.48 -26.45
N GLN A 104 12.91 -42.20 -26.77
CA GLN A 104 13.89 -41.74 -27.73
C GLN A 104 15.26 -41.61 -27.06
N GLU A 105 16.34 -41.95 -27.78
CA GLU A 105 17.71 -41.80 -27.28
C GLU A 105 18.16 -40.34 -27.22
N SER A 106 17.61 -39.49 -28.09
CA SER A 106 17.84 -38.04 -28.04
C SER A 106 16.73 -37.29 -28.77
N GLY A 107 16.65 -35.99 -28.54
CA GLY A 107 15.73 -35.12 -29.25
C GLY A 107 15.87 -33.66 -28.87
N THR A 108 15.35 -32.79 -29.74
CA THR A 108 15.34 -31.34 -29.54
C THR A 108 13.91 -30.82 -29.67
N ILE A 109 13.47 -30.05 -28.69
CA ILE A 109 12.16 -29.39 -28.65
C ILE A 109 12.38 -27.90 -28.40
N SER A 110 11.79 -27.02 -29.20
CA SER A 110 11.79 -25.58 -28.94
C SER A 110 10.39 -25.12 -28.52
N PHE A 111 10.29 -24.35 -27.44
CA PHE A 111 9.06 -23.73 -26.99
C PHE A 111 9.31 -22.41 -26.26
N GLY A 112 8.49 -21.40 -26.54
CA GLY A 112 8.46 -20.15 -25.77
C GLY A 112 9.81 -19.42 -25.65
N GLY A 113 10.63 -19.44 -26.70
CA GLY A 113 11.97 -18.84 -26.70
C GLY A 113 13.02 -19.64 -25.93
N GLN A 114 12.76 -20.93 -25.70
CA GLN A 114 13.72 -21.86 -25.12
C GLN A 114 13.87 -23.09 -26.00
N THR A 115 15.09 -23.56 -26.14
CA THR A 115 15.42 -24.81 -26.82
C THR A 115 15.84 -25.85 -25.79
N VAL A 116 15.09 -26.96 -25.72
CA VAL A 116 15.35 -28.11 -24.87
C VAL A 116 15.93 -29.24 -25.69
N ASN A 117 17.16 -29.64 -25.37
CA ASN A 117 17.79 -30.83 -25.91
C ASN A 117 17.86 -31.90 -24.83
N PHE A 118 17.60 -33.16 -25.17
CA PHE A 118 17.83 -34.26 -24.24
C PHE A 118 18.61 -35.38 -24.90
N ILE A 119 19.44 -36.05 -24.10
CA ILE A 119 20.21 -37.23 -24.48
C ILE A 119 20.05 -38.25 -23.36
N ARG A 120 19.58 -39.44 -23.74
CA ARG A 120 19.42 -40.59 -22.86
C ARG A 120 20.60 -41.54 -23.01
N SER A 121 21.29 -41.76 -21.91
CA SER A 121 22.30 -42.80 -21.73
C SER A 121 21.68 -44.04 -21.09
N LEU A 122 22.50 -45.08 -20.86
CA LEU A 122 22.06 -46.32 -20.22
C LEU A 122 21.62 -46.12 -18.76
N THR A 123 22.19 -45.13 -18.07
CA THR A 123 22.02 -44.93 -16.62
C THR A 123 21.42 -43.57 -16.26
N GLU A 124 21.29 -42.66 -17.21
CA GLU A 124 20.79 -41.30 -16.97
C GLU A 124 20.25 -40.65 -18.23
N VAL A 125 19.39 -39.64 -18.04
CA VAL A 125 18.99 -38.69 -19.08
C VAL A 125 19.55 -37.32 -18.71
N THR A 126 20.29 -36.73 -19.64
CA THR A 126 20.73 -35.33 -19.55
C THR A 126 19.78 -34.46 -20.38
N ILE A 127 19.24 -33.42 -19.77
CA ILE A 127 18.35 -32.43 -20.39
C ILE A 127 19.05 -31.07 -20.29
N THR A 128 19.17 -30.39 -21.42
CA THR A 128 19.80 -29.08 -21.55
C THR A 128 18.77 -28.10 -22.08
N ILE A 129 18.48 -27.06 -21.31
CA ILE A 129 17.54 -25.99 -21.66
C ILE A 129 18.36 -24.73 -21.95
N VAL A 130 18.23 -24.21 -23.15
CA VAL A 130 18.90 -22.97 -23.58
C VAL A 130 17.84 -21.90 -23.79
N ASN A 131 18.03 -20.72 -23.20
CA ASN A 131 17.24 -19.54 -23.53
C ASN A 131 17.72 -18.95 -24.85
N ASP A 132 16.83 -18.84 -25.83
CA ASP A 132 17.18 -18.43 -27.20
C ASP A 132 17.55 -16.94 -27.29
N ASP A 133 17.08 -16.10 -26.35
CA ASP A 133 17.34 -14.66 -26.32
C ASP A 133 18.61 -14.31 -25.53
N THR A 134 18.85 -14.98 -24.40
CA THR A 134 19.97 -14.69 -23.50
C THR A 134 21.17 -15.63 -23.67
N GLY A 135 20.95 -16.81 -24.26
CA GLY A 135 21.94 -17.89 -24.32
C GLY A 135 22.19 -18.58 -22.99
N GLU A 136 21.40 -18.30 -21.95
CA GLU A 136 21.53 -18.95 -20.64
C GLU A 136 21.24 -20.44 -20.74
N GLU A 137 22.09 -21.27 -20.15
CA GLU A 137 22.01 -22.73 -20.21
C GLU A 137 21.72 -23.31 -18.82
N THR A 138 20.67 -24.13 -18.74
CA THR A 138 20.32 -24.92 -17.56
C THR A 138 20.44 -26.40 -17.90
N VAL A 139 21.26 -27.14 -17.15
CA VAL A 139 21.47 -28.58 -17.32
C VAL A 139 20.83 -29.33 -16.16
N ILE A 140 20.01 -30.34 -16.49
CA ILE A 140 19.30 -31.21 -15.56
C ILE A 140 19.68 -32.65 -15.88
N VAL A 141 20.17 -33.39 -14.88
CA VAL A 141 20.54 -34.81 -15.03
C VAL A 141 19.58 -35.65 -14.18
N VAL A 142 18.92 -36.61 -14.82
CA VAL A 142 17.95 -37.51 -14.18
C VAL A 142 18.47 -38.95 -14.29
N PRO A 143 18.81 -39.61 -13.17
CA PRO A 143 19.19 -41.03 -13.20
C PRO A 143 18.03 -41.90 -13.68
N THR A 144 18.33 -42.87 -14.56
CA THR A 144 17.35 -43.89 -14.95
C THR A 144 17.66 -45.17 -14.17
N PHE A 145 16.71 -45.64 -13.38
CA PHE A 145 16.82 -46.97 -12.78
C PHE A 145 16.70 -48.00 -13.91
N VAL A 146 17.76 -48.78 -14.11
CA VAL A 146 17.68 -50.01 -14.89
C VAL A 146 17.26 -51.08 -13.88
N ASP A 147 16.04 -51.61 -14.03
CA ASP A 147 15.68 -52.85 -13.35
C ASP A 147 16.57 -53.95 -13.93
N VAL A 148 17.46 -54.50 -13.10
CA VAL A 148 18.31 -55.63 -13.47
C VAL A 148 17.54 -56.90 -13.10
N ASP A 149 16.84 -57.47 -14.08
CA ASP A 149 16.26 -58.82 -13.97
C ASP A 149 17.36 -59.90 -13.77
#